data_AF-A0A7X1B0Y8-F1
#
_entry.id   AF-A0A7X1B0Y8-F1
#
_cell.length_a   1.000
_cell.length_b   1.000
_cell.length_c   1.000
_cell.angle_alpha   90.00
_cell.angle_beta   90.00
_cell.angle_gamma   90.00
#
_symmetry.space_group_name_H-M   'P 1'
#
loop_
_entity.id
_entity.type
_entity.pdbx_description
1 polymer ?
#
loop_
_entity_poly.entity_id
_entity_poly.type
_entity_poly.pdbx_seq_one_letter_code
_entity_poly.pdbx_strand_id
1 'polypeptide(L)' 'MRGETTISLRESGPKVTKLSLVVEGLIPDLKEEEFTKIVEETAGGCPLVQLLKPGLEELEITSSLV' A
#
# COMPACT_ATOMS: atom_id res chain seq x y z
N MET A 1 -6.15 -4.89 -8.00
CA MET A 1 -5.47 -3.92 -7.11
C MET A 1 -6.02 -2.53 -7.35
N ARG A 2 -6.45 -1.85 -6.29
CA ARG A 2 -6.90 -0.45 -6.30
C ARG A 2 -6.06 0.35 -5.30
N GLY A 3 -5.77 1.60 -5.64
CA GLY A 3 -5.06 2.53 -4.76
C GLY A 3 -5.79 3.85 -4.60
N GLU A 4 -5.71 4.44 -3.42
CA GLU A 4 -6.19 5.78 -3.10
C GLU A 4 -5.09 6.56 -2.42
N THR A 5 -4.97 7.85 -2.75
CA THR A 5 -3.94 8.74 -2.21
C THR A 5 -4.57 10.01 -1.64
N THR A 6 -4.15 10.39 -0.45
CA THR A 6 -4.48 11.68 0.14
C THR A 6 -3.32 12.66 -0.07
N ILE A 7 -3.64 13.83 -0.60
CA ILE A 7 -2.70 14.93 -0.80
C ILE A 7 -3.06 16.04 0.17
N SER A 8 -2.10 16.46 1.00
CA SER A 8 -2.20 17.69 1.79
C SER A 8 -1.57 18.86 1.05
N LEU A 9 -2.23 20.01 1.05
CA LEU A 9 -1.69 21.27 0.52
C LEU A 9 -1.03 22.02 1.68
N ARG A 10 0.29 22.15 1.66
CA ARG A 10 1.07 22.91 2.66
C ARG A 10 1.75 24.10 2.01
N GLU A 11 2.31 25.01 2.81
CA GLU A 11 3.03 26.20 2.31
C GLU A 11 4.20 25.84 1.38
N SER A 12 4.84 24.68 1.60
CA SER A 12 5.90 24.14 0.75
C SER A 12 5.40 23.43 -0.53
N GLY A 13 4.08 23.37 -0.75
CA GLY A 13 3.44 22.72 -1.89
C GLY A 13 2.58 21.50 -1.53
N PRO A 14 1.98 20.85 -2.55
CA PRO A 14 1.23 19.61 -2.39
C PRO A 14 2.15 18.46 -1.95
N LYS A 15 1.69 17.65 -1.01
CA LYS A 15 2.42 16.51 -0.46
C LYS A 15 1.49 15.32 -0.28
N VAL A 16 1.86 14.16 -0.82
CA VAL A 16 1.16 12.90 -0.56
C VAL A 16 1.42 12.50 0.90
N THR A 17 0.37 12.39 1.70
CA THR A 17 0.47 12.09 3.14
C THR A 17 -0.08 10.72 3.50
N LYS A 18 -1.04 10.19 2.74
CA LYS A 18 -1.58 8.84 2.94
C LYS A 18 -1.68 8.07 1.62
N LEU A 19 -1.39 6.78 1.67
CA LEU A 19 -1.61 5.82 0.59
C LEU A 19 -2.38 4.62 1.16
N SER A 20 -3.54 4.32 0.57
CA SER A 20 -4.35 3.14 0.89
C SER A 20 -4.37 2.20 -0.31
N LEU A 21 -4.01 0.93 -0.11
CA LEU A 21 -3.98 -0.09 -1.17
C LEU A 21 -4.93 -1.24 -0.82
N VAL A 22 -5.76 -1.63 -1.78
CA VAL A 22 -6.62 -2.82 -1.69
C VAL A 22 -6.16 -3.84 -2.73
N VAL A 23 -5.81 -5.02 -2.24
CA VAL A 23 -5.24 -6.12 -3.02
C VAL A 23 -6.12 -7.35 -2.90
N GLU A 24 -6.83 -7.66 -3.98
CA GLU A 24 -7.58 -8.90 -4.13
C GLU A 24 -6.81 -9.83 -5.05
N GLY A 25 -6.71 -11.11 -4.70
CA GLY A 25 -6.01 -12.11 -5.50
C GLY A 25 -6.67 -13.48 -5.44
N LEU A 26 -6.71 -14.17 -6.58
CA LEU A 26 -7.09 -15.59 -6.63
C LEU A 26 -5.81 -16.40 -6.85
N ILE A 27 -5.34 -17.07 -5.81
CA ILE A 27 -4.13 -17.92 -5.88
C ILE A 27 -4.50 -19.30 -5.34
N PRO A 28 -4.57 -20.32 -6.21
CA PRO A 28 -4.83 -21.69 -5.79
C PRO A 28 -3.83 -22.16 -4.74
N ASP A 29 -4.32 -22.93 -3.77
CA ASP A 29 -3.53 -23.59 -2.72
C ASP A 29 -2.75 -22.66 -1.77
N LEU A 30 -2.98 -21.34 -1.84
CA LEU A 30 -2.41 -20.37 -0.92
C LEU A 30 -3.41 -20.05 0.21
N LYS A 31 -2.93 -19.96 1.45
CA LYS A 31 -3.77 -19.56 2.58
C LYS A 31 -3.84 -18.04 2.71
N GLU A 32 -4.95 -17.54 3.25
CA GLU A 32 -5.19 -16.11 3.50
C GLU A 32 -4.06 -15.42 4.27
N GLU A 33 -3.56 -16.10 5.30
CA GLU A 33 -2.48 -15.63 6.18
C GLU A 33 -1.15 -15.50 5.43
N GLU A 34 -0.85 -16.48 4.57
CA GLU A 34 0.35 -16.49 3.74
C GLU A 34 0.27 -15.41 2.67
N PHE A 35 -0.91 -15.23 2.06
CA PHE A 35 -1.17 -14.16 1.11
C PHE A 35 -0.99 -12.78 1.74
N THR A 36 -1.60 -12.55 2.91
CA THR A 36 -1.50 -11.29 3.64
C THR A 36 -0.04 -10.95 3.94
N LYS A 37 0.72 -11.93 4.43
CA LYS A 37 2.15 -11.76 4.71
C LYS A 37 2.96 -11.43 3.45
N ILE A 38 2.71 -12.11 2.33
CA ILE A 38 3.40 -11.82 1.05
C ILE A 38 3.10 -10.39 0.59
N VAL A 39 1.86 -9.93 0.71
CA VAL A 39 1.45 -8.58 0.32
C VAL A 39 2.16 -7.53 1.20
N GLU A 40 2.18 -7.72 2.52
CA GLU A 40 2.87 -6.83 3.46
C GLU A 40 4.38 -6.75 3.20
N GLU A 41 5.04 -7.90 3.00
CA GLU A 41 6.47 -7.97 2.68
C GLU A 41 6.79 -7.26 1.36
N THR A 42 5.95 -7.49 0.33
CA THR A 42 6.10 -6.86 -0.98
C THR A 42 5.95 -5.35 -0.90
N ALA A 43 5.00 -4.85 -0.10
CA ALA A 43 4.80 -3.42 0.07
C ALA A 43 5.98 -2.75 0.79
N GLY A 44 6.58 -3.42 1.77
CA GLY A 44 7.81 -2.98 2.41
C GLY A 44 8.99 -2.86 1.44
N GLY A 45 9.07 -3.74 0.44
CA GLY A 45 10.11 -3.74 -0.60
C GLY A 45 9.81 -2.87 -1.83
N CYS A 46 8.58 -2.37 -1.98
CA CYS A 46 8.13 -1.73 -3.22
C CYS A 46 8.86 -0.40 -3.48
N PRO A 47 9.54 -0.22 -4.63
CA PRO A 47 10.25 1.02 -4.95
C PRO A 47 9.39 2.28 -4.90
N LEU A 48 8.10 2.16 -5.25
CA LEU A 48 7.15 3.28 -5.20
C LEU A 48 6.86 3.72 -3.76
N VAL A 49 6.70 2.77 -2.83
CA VAL A 49 6.53 3.08 -1.41
C VAL A 49 7.80 3.73 -0.87
N GLN A 50 8.98 3.21 -1.22
CA GLN A 50 10.27 3.78 -0.83
C GLN A 50 10.46 5.21 -1.35
N LEU A 51 10.01 5.49 -2.59
CA LEU A 51 10.03 6.83 -3.17
C LEU A 51 9.10 7.81 -2.43
N LEU A 52 7.97 7.33 -1.93
CA LEU A 52 6.97 8.15 -1.22
C LEU A 52 7.25 8.30 0.28
N LYS A 53 8.08 7.44 0.87
CA LYS A 53 8.47 7.51 2.30
C LYS A 53 8.82 8.92 2.79
N PRO A 54 9.55 9.76 2.03
CA PRO A 54 9.78 11.16 2.39
C PRO A 54 8.48 11.97 2.34
N GLY A 55 7.65 11.84 3.36
CA GLY A 55 6.42 12.60 3.47
C GLY A 55 5.13 11.81 3.57
N LEU A 56 5.18 10.51 3.28
CA LEU A 56 4.12 9.60 3.60
C LEU A 56 4.05 9.43 5.11
N GLU A 57 2.93 9.83 5.69
CA GLU A 57 2.64 9.72 7.12
C GLU A 57 1.95 8.38 7.42
N GLU A 58 1.17 7.87 6.47
CA GLU A 58 0.40 6.64 6.64
C GLU A 58 0.37 5.79 5.37
N LEU A 59 0.64 4.49 5.53
CA LEU A 59 0.45 3.46 4.52
C LEU A 59 -0.51 2.42 5.07
N GLU A 60 -1.65 2.26 4.41
CA GLU A 60 -2.66 1.28 4.77
C GLU A 60 -2.80 0.27 3.63
N ILE A 61 -2.80 -1.02 3.99
CA ILE A 61 -2.91 -2.10 3.01
C ILE A 61 -3.95 -3.08 3.51
N THR A 62 -4.91 -3.37 2.65
CA THR A 62 -5.91 -4.41 2.85
C THR A 62 -5.74 -5.45 1.76
N SER A 63 -5.62 -6.71 2.16
CA SER A 63 -5.50 -7.84 1.25
C SER A 63 -6.58 -8.88 1.52
N SER A 64 -7.07 -9.52 0.47
CA SER A 64 -7.94 -10.69 0.59
C SER A 64 -7.75 -11.67 -0.56
N LEU A 65 -7.87 -12.97 -0.29
CA LEU A 65 -8.07 -13.94 -1.36
C LEU A 65 -9.55 -13.96 -1.79
N VAL A 66 -9.79 -14.09 -3.09
CA VAL A 66 -11.13 -14.13 -3.70
C VAL A 66 -11.33 -15.38 -4.53
#